data_AF-A0A354GHT7-F1
#
_entry.id   AF-A0A354GHT7-F1
#
_cell.length_a   1.000
_cell.length_b   1.000
_cell.length_c   1.000
_cell.angle_alpha   90.00
_cell.angle_beta   90.00
_cell.angle_gamma   90.00
#
_symmetry.space_group_name_H-M   'P 1'
#
loop_
_entity.id
_entity.type
_entity.pdbx_description
1 polymer ?
#
loop_
_entity_poly.entity_id
_entity_poly.type
_entity_poly.pdbx_seq_one_letter_code
_entity_poly.pdbx_strand_id
1 'polypeptide(L)' 'MFTPGRIIFASLFLIVFVTAMVLSYRKDAKRNKKHYQNGALYTAMGILVTLLFLFLFKYISKN' A
#
# COMPACT_ATOMS: atom_id res chain seq x y z
N MET A 1 -29.13 3.02 16.65
CA MET A 1 -30.44 2.61 16.07
C MET A 1 -30.33 2.63 14.56
N PHE A 2 -30.28 1.45 13.94
CA PHE A 2 -30.27 1.32 12.49
C PHE A 2 -31.70 1.42 11.99
N THR A 3 -32.10 2.59 11.52
CA THR A 3 -33.39 2.78 10.87
C THR A 3 -33.31 2.33 9.42
N PRO A 4 -34.40 1.87 8.80
CA PRO A 4 -34.39 1.43 7.40
C PRO A 4 -33.78 2.47 6.45
N GLY A 5 -34.12 3.75 6.62
CA GLY A 5 -33.54 4.84 5.81
C GLY A 5 -32.03 5.02 5.99
N ARG A 6 -31.49 4.82 7.19
CA ARG A 6 -30.04 4.89 7.44
C ARG A 6 -29.30 3.72 6.81
N ILE A 7 -29.87 2.53 6.83
CA ILE A 7 -29.28 1.33 6.20
C ILE A 7 -29.20 1.50 4.68
N ILE A 8 -30.27 2.01 4.06
CA ILE A 8 -30.32 2.26 2.61
C ILE A 8 -29.28 3.32 2.22
N PHE A 9 -29.23 4.44 2.94
CA PHE A 9 -28.24 5.49 2.69
C PHE A 9 -26.80 4.98 2.85
N ALA A 10 -26.50 4.27 3.93
CA ALA A 10 -25.17 3.73 4.18
C ALA A 10 -24.74 2.74 3.10
N SER A 11 -25.66 1.89 2.63
CA SER A 11 -25.38 0.91 1.58
C SER A 11 -25.09 1.59 0.25
N LEU A 12 -25.90 2.58 -0.15
CA LEU A 12 -25.68 3.36 -1.37
C LEU A 12 -24.37 4.15 -1.31
N PHE A 13 -24.11 4.82 -0.18
CA PHE A 13 -22.87 5.54 0.03
C PHE A 13 -21.66 4.60 -0.07
N LEU A 14 -21.72 3.44 0.58
CA LEU A 14 -20.65 2.45 0.54
C LEU A 14 -20.35 1.99 -0.90
N ILE A 15 -21.38 1.68 -1.69
CA ILE A 15 -21.20 1.24 -3.08
C ILE A 15 -20.54 2.34 -3.92
N VAL A 16 -21.04 3.57 -3.84
CA VAL A 16 -20.47 4.71 -4.58
C VAL A 16 -19.03 4.96 -4.13
N PHE A 17 -18.77 4.94 -2.83
CA PHE A 17 -17.46 5.18 -2.26
C PHE A 17 -16.44 4.10 -2.66
N VAL A 18 -16.80 2.82 -2.56
CA VAL A 18 -15.95 1.70 -3.00
C VAL A 18 -15.67 1.79 -4.50
N THR A 19 -16.69 2.10 -5.31
CA THR A 19 -16.52 2.26 -6.76
C THR A 19 -15.55 3.40 -7.07
N ALA A 20 -15.69 4.55 -6.41
CA ALA A 20 -14.78 5.67 -6.56
C ALA A 20 -13.34 5.30 -6.15
N MET A 21 -13.17 4.56 -5.05
CA MET A 21 -11.88 4.04 -4.60
C MET A 21 -11.24 3.15 -5.67
N VAL A 22 -11.98 2.18 -6.20
CA VAL A 22 -11.48 1.25 -7.23
C VAL A 22 -11.05 2.02 -8.49
N LEU A 23 -11.85 3.00 -8.94
CA LEU A 23 -11.51 3.82 -10.10
C LEU A 23 -10.25 4.66 -9.86
N SER A 24 -10.09 5.24 -8.67
CA SER A 24 -8.89 6.00 -8.30
C SER A 24 -7.66 5.09 -8.28
N TYR A 25 -7.72 3.95 -7.58
CA TYR A 25 -6.61 3.02 -7.49
C TYR A 25 -6.22 2.41 -8.83
N ARG A 26 -7.17 2.16 -9.74
CA ARG A 26 -6.84 1.69 -11.11
C ARG A 26 -6.04 2.72 -11.89
N LYS A 27 -6.39 4.01 -11.79
CA LYS A 27 -5.66 5.10 -12.46
C LYS A 27 -4.27 5.26 -11.84
N ASP A 28 -4.17 5.19 -10.53
CA ASP A 28 -2.91 5.33 -9.82
C ASP A 28 -1.98 4.13 -10.04
N ALA A 29 -2.50 2.91 -10.08
CA ALA A 29 -1.71 1.72 -10.43
C ALA A 29 -1.08 1.85 -11.83
N LYS A 30 -1.83 2.38 -12.80
CA LYS A 30 -1.33 2.63 -14.16
C LYS A 30 -0.25 3.71 -14.19
N ARG A 31 -0.41 4.81 -13.42
CA ARG A 31 0.60 5.89 -13.32
C ARG A 31 1.84 5.46 -12.52
N ASN A 32 1.67 4.68 -11.45
CA ASN A 32 2.76 4.11 -10.67
C ASN A 32 3.60 3.16 -11.52
N LYS A 33 2.98 2.35 -12.39
CA LYS A 33 3.72 1.54 -13.36
C LYS A 33 4.42 2.37 -14.46
N LYS A 34 4.16 3.67 -14.59
CA LYS A 34 4.87 4.54 -15.55
C LYS A 34 5.99 5.33 -14.88
N HIS A 35 5.76 5.85 -13.68
CA HIS A 35 6.70 6.75 -12.99
C HIS A 35 7.51 6.08 -11.87
N TYR A 36 7.03 4.96 -11.33
CA TYR A 36 7.67 4.19 -10.26
C TYR A 36 7.93 2.75 -10.70
N GLN A 37 8.29 2.54 -11.98
CA GLN A 37 8.70 1.21 -12.44
C GLN A 37 9.84 0.71 -11.56
N ASN A 38 9.65 -0.49 -11.02
CA ASN A 38 10.61 -1.15 -10.15
C ASN A 38 10.92 -0.38 -8.84
N GLY A 39 10.19 0.68 -8.51
CA GLY A 39 10.37 1.43 -7.26
C GLY A 39 10.24 0.52 -6.03
N ALA A 40 9.21 -0.33 -6.02
CA ALA A 40 9.03 -1.34 -4.96
C ALA A 40 10.20 -2.34 -4.88
N LEU A 41 10.78 -2.74 -6.03
CA LEU A 41 11.95 -3.63 -6.06
C LEU A 41 13.19 -2.92 -5.52
N TYR A 42 13.44 -1.67 -5.91
CA TYR A 42 14.56 -0.88 -5.41
C TYR A 42 14.45 -0.58 -3.92
N THR A 43 13.24 -0.27 -3.43
CA THR A 43 12.98 -0.11 -2.00
C THR A 43 13.22 -1.41 -1.23
N ALA A 44 12.75 -2.54 -1.76
CA ALA A 44 12.98 -3.86 -1.14
C ALA A 44 14.48 -4.21 -1.11
N MET A 45 15.22 -3.93 -2.19
CA MET A 45 16.68 -4.12 -2.23
C MET A 45 17.39 -3.23 -1.20
N GLY A 46 17.00 -1.96 -1.08
CA GLY A 46 17.55 -1.05 -0.08
C GLY A 46 17.36 -1.58 1.34
N ILE A 47 16.15 -2.02 1.68
CA ILE A 47 15.84 -2.63 2.99
C ILE A 47 16.70 -3.87 3.22
N LEU A 48 16.79 -4.76 2.22
CA LEU A 48 17.57 -5.99 2.34
C LEU A 48 19.06 -5.72 2.59
N VAL A 49 19.63 -4.74 1.87
CA VAL A 49 21.02 -4.30 2.06
C VAL A 49 21.20 -3.71 3.46
N THR A 50 20.31 -2.84 3.91
CA THR A 50 20.37 -2.27 5.27
C THR A 50 20.31 -3.36 6.35
N LEU A 51 19.44 -4.36 6.19
CA LEU A 51 19.34 -5.49 7.11
C LEU A 51 20.63 -6.32 7.12
N LEU A 52 21.19 -6.63 5.95
CA LEU A 52 22.47 -7.34 5.85
C LEU A 52 23.59 -6.60 6.58
N PHE A 53 23.70 -5.28 6.38
CA PHE A 53 24.67 -4.45 7.10
C PHE A 53 24.47 -4.53 8.62
N LEU A 54 23.23 -4.43 9.10
CA LEU A 54 22.92 -4.57 10.53
C LEU A 54 23.38 -5.92 11.10
N PHE A 55 23.15 -7.02 10.38
CA PHE A 55 23.61 -8.34 10.81
C PHE A 55 25.13 -8.48 10.76
N LEU A 56 25.78 -7.93 9.74
CA LEU A 56 27.24 -7.88 9.64
C LEU A 56 27.86 -7.10 10.81
N PHE A 57 27.36 -5.90 11.12
CA PHE A 57 27.83 -5.12 12.27
C PHE A 57 27.62 -5.87 13.58
N LYS A 58 26.47 -6.52 13.75
CA LYS A 58 26.20 -7.34 14.93
C LYS A 58 27.15 -8.53 15.04
N TYR A 59 27.48 -9.18 13.92
CA TYR A 59 28.43 -10.29 13.88
C TYR A 59 29.84 -9.84 14.25
N ILE A 60 30.31 -8.74 13.67
CA ILE A 60 31.63 -8.16 13.96
C ILE A 60 31.71 -7.68 15.42
N SER A 61 30.66 -7.03 15.94
CA SER A 61 30.66 -6.50 17.32
C SER A 61 30.51 -7.58 18.40
N LYS A 62 30.05 -8.78 18.05
CA LYS A 62 29.89 -9.90 19.00
C LYS A 62 31.16 -10.75 19.13
N ASN A 63 32.11 -10.59 18.20
CA ASN A 63 33.41 -11.24 18.18
C ASN A 63 34.48 -10.29 18.71
#